data_AF-Q0UHQ9-F1
#
_entry.id   AF-Q0UHQ9-F1
#
_cell.length_a   1.000
_cell.length_b   1.000
_cell.length_c   1.000
_cell.angle_alpha   90.00
_cell.angle_beta   90.00
_cell.angle_gamma   90.00
#
_symmetry.space_group_name_H-M   'P 1'
#
loop_
_entity.id
_entity.type
_entity.pdbx_description
1 polymer ?
#
loop_
_entity_poly.entity_id
_entity_poly.type
_entity_poly.pdbx_seq_one_letter_code
_entity_poly.pdbx_strand_id
1 'polypeptide(L)'
;MHLGGTIASQGSTNTQTTGYSIGLGVQQLVDAVPGAPQHLQHRPATKSPTDTLEETAFFLDSTISSSKPVILVGAMRPATALSADGPLNLFQAVTLASSPAGRDRGAMIVLNDRIGSAFYTTKNNANTLDTFSSTEAGQLGVFINQVPFFFFAPARPVGQVHFDVANVTELAQVDILYAHQDMDPYLFNATVDGGAKGVVFAGVGAGGTSSAAALNMERVFNATGIPIVSSHRSADGFVPRRVQGILRLQVGFIIRRRRGFWRSWG
;
A
#
# COMPACT_ATOMS: atom_id res chain seq x y z
N MET A 1 -18.68 -25.75 1.70
CA MET A 1 -17.54 -24.91 2.08
C MET A 1 -16.79 -24.54 0.80
N HIS A 2 -16.85 -23.28 0.37
CA HIS A 2 -16.25 -22.84 -0.89
C HIS A 2 -14.78 -22.45 -0.64
N LEU A 3 -13.84 -23.17 -1.27
CA LEU A 3 -12.38 -23.02 -1.11
C LEU A 3 -11.76 -21.90 -1.96
N GLY A 4 -12.58 -21.05 -2.61
CA GLY A 4 -12.08 -20.01 -3.49
C GLY A 4 -11.42 -18.86 -2.73
N GLY A 5 -10.10 -18.77 -2.81
CA GLY A 5 -9.35 -17.50 -2.68
C GLY A 5 -9.49 -16.69 -3.97
N THR A 6 -9.32 -15.36 -3.87
CA THR A 6 -9.40 -14.51 -5.06
C THR A 6 -7.99 -14.23 -5.57
N ILE A 7 -7.78 -14.51 -6.86
CA ILE A 7 -6.61 -14.12 -7.61
C ILE A 7 -7.12 -13.25 -8.74
N ALA A 8 -6.69 -12.02 -8.78
CA ALA A 8 -6.99 -11.15 -9.88
C ALA A 8 -5.78 -11.18 -10.83
N SER A 9 -5.97 -11.71 -12.03
CA SER A 9 -4.95 -11.80 -13.07
C SER A 9 -5.61 -11.65 -14.47
N GLN A 10 -4.92 -11.08 -15.46
CA GLN A 10 -5.48 -10.76 -16.79
C GLN A 10 -5.08 -11.82 -17.84
N GLY A 11 -6.06 -12.58 -18.38
CA GLY A 11 -5.86 -13.55 -19.47
C GLY A 11 -7.14 -13.71 -20.31
N SER A 12 -7.00 -14.06 -21.59
CA SER A 12 -8.15 -14.21 -22.50
C SER A 12 -8.95 -15.51 -22.27
N THR A 13 -8.34 -16.51 -21.61
CA THR A 13 -8.96 -17.79 -21.22
C THR A 13 -8.28 -18.38 -19.97
N ASN A 14 -8.93 -19.34 -19.31
CA ASN A 14 -8.42 -20.07 -18.14
C ASN A 14 -7.34 -21.13 -18.46
N THR A 15 -6.97 -21.30 -19.74
CA THR A 15 -5.96 -22.26 -20.23
C THR A 15 -4.76 -21.58 -20.90
N GLN A 16 -4.70 -20.25 -20.89
CA GLN A 16 -3.62 -19.50 -21.53
C GLN A 16 -2.32 -19.58 -20.70
N THR A 17 -1.33 -20.31 -21.21
CA THR A 17 -0.01 -20.51 -20.57
C THR A 17 1.08 -19.57 -21.12
N THR A 18 0.79 -18.78 -22.16
CA THR A 18 1.71 -17.81 -22.79
C THR A 18 0.97 -16.52 -23.17
N GLY A 19 1.66 -15.36 -23.16
CA GLY A 19 1.03 -14.07 -23.52
C GLY A 19 0.18 -13.42 -22.42
N TYR A 20 0.47 -13.70 -21.15
CA TYR A 20 -0.18 -13.05 -20.01
C TYR A 20 0.26 -11.58 -19.94
N SER A 21 -0.69 -10.63 -19.94
CA SER A 21 -0.39 -9.24 -19.59
C SER A 21 -0.40 -9.13 -18.08
N ILE A 22 0.80 -9.05 -17.51
CA ILE A 22 0.92 -8.66 -16.10
C ILE A 22 0.69 -7.15 -16.09
N GLY A 23 -0.44 -6.73 -15.53
CA GLY A 23 -0.89 -5.33 -15.55
C GLY A 23 -2.40 -5.26 -15.40
N LEU A 24 -2.90 -5.67 -14.24
CA LEU A 24 -4.26 -5.28 -13.87
C LEU A 24 -4.19 -3.90 -13.22
N GLY A 25 -4.95 -2.95 -13.74
CA GLY A 25 -5.22 -1.72 -13.00
C GLY A 25 -5.98 -2.04 -11.71
N VAL A 26 -5.86 -1.17 -10.70
CA VAL A 26 -6.57 -1.29 -9.41
C VAL A 26 -8.05 -1.61 -9.59
N GLN A 27 -8.72 -0.98 -10.55
CA GLN A 27 -10.13 -1.24 -10.83
C GLN A 27 -10.40 -2.69 -11.28
N GLN A 28 -9.52 -3.28 -12.09
CA GLN A 28 -9.69 -4.65 -12.57
C GLN A 28 -9.37 -5.68 -11.49
N LEU A 29 -8.48 -5.35 -10.54
CA LEU A 29 -8.25 -6.15 -9.34
C LEU A 29 -9.46 -6.10 -8.40
N VAL A 30 -10.05 -4.92 -8.25
CA VAL A 30 -11.25 -4.68 -7.47
C VAL A 30 -12.47 -5.40 -8.07
N ASP A 31 -12.67 -5.37 -9.38
CA ASP A 31 -13.78 -6.07 -10.05
C ASP A 31 -13.66 -7.59 -9.93
N ALA A 32 -12.43 -8.11 -9.89
CA ALA A 32 -12.15 -9.54 -9.77
C ALA A 32 -12.26 -10.06 -8.33
N VAL A 33 -12.26 -9.19 -7.31
CA VAL A 33 -12.42 -9.58 -5.90
C VAL A 33 -13.88 -9.47 -5.46
N PRO A 34 -14.57 -10.58 -5.13
CA PRO A 34 -15.91 -10.54 -4.56
C PRO A 34 -15.94 -9.69 -3.29
N GLY A 35 -16.67 -8.57 -3.33
CA GLY A 35 -16.81 -7.63 -2.22
C GLY A 35 -15.96 -6.35 -2.31
N ALA A 36 -15.12 -6.19 -3.35
CA ALA A 36 -14.39 -4.95 -3.58
C ALA A 36 -15.22 -3.96 -4.45
N PRO A 37 -14.97 -2.64 -4.37
CA PRO A 37 -15.86 -1.60 -4.93
C PRO A 37 -15.82 -1.50 -6.46
N GLN A 38 -16.80 -2.12 -7.14
CA GLN A 38 -16.87 -2.27 -8.61
C GLN A 38 -17.01 -0.97 -9.44
N HIS A 39 -16.94 0.20 -8.81
CA HIS A 39 -17.23 1.50 -9.43
C HIS A 39 -16.12 2.55 -9.23
N LEU A 40 -14.98 2.17 -8.64
CA LEU A 40 -13.94 3.11 -8.20
C LEU A 40 -13.00 3.52 -9.34
N GLN A 41 -13.33 4.58 -10.06
CA GLN A 41 -12.47 5.05 -11.15
C GLN A 41 -11.08 5.48 -10.62
N HIS A 42 -10.04 4.72 -10.97
CA HIS A 42 -8.64 5.07 -10.71
C HIS A 42 -7.92 5.42 -12.02
N ARG A 43 -6.97 6.34 -11.95
CA ARG A 43 -6.08 6.63 -13.08
C ARG A 43 -5.30 5.35 -13.46
N PRO A 44 -5.24 4.95 -14.74
CA PRO A 44 -4.52 3.74 -15.13
C PRO A 44 -3.02 3.87 -14.82
N ALA A 45 -2.48 2.93 -14.04
CA ALA A 45 -1.05 2.81 -13.82
C ALA A 45 -0.43 2.08 -15.04
N THR A 46 0.41 2.78 -15.81
CA THR A 46 0.97 2.29 -17.09
C THR A 46 2.41 1.77 -16.96
N LYS A 47 2.80 1.18 -15.83
CA LYS A 47 4.18 0.67 -15.63
C LYS A 47 4.19 -0.70 -14.93
N SER A 48 5.37 -1.34 -14.91
CA SER A 48 5.57 -2.74 -14.49
C SER A 48 4.72 -3.12 -13.27
N PRO A 49 4.07 -4.29 -13.25
CA PRO A 49 3.19 -4.75 -12.15
C PRO A 49 3.78 -4.63 -10.76
N THR A 50 5.11 -4.67 -10.66
CA THR A 50 5.84 -4.58 -9.39
C THR A 50 6.11 -3.15 -8.93
N ASP A 51 5.95 -2.14 -9.77
CA ASP A 51 6.40 -0.78 -9.43
C ASP A 51 5.49 -0.08 -8.41
N THR A 52 4.22 -0.48 -8.35
CA THR A 52 3.20 0.06 -7.43
C THR A 52 2.41 -1.07 -6.77
N LEU A 53 3.04 -2.25 -6.64
CA LEU A 53 2.38 -3.44 -6.08
C LEU A 53 2.04 -3.22 -4.61
N GLU A 54 2.94 -2.63 -3.84
CA GLU A 54 2.76 -2.31 -2.43
C GLU A 54 1.59 -1.33 -2.19
N GLU A 55 1.41 -0.33 -3.06
CA GLU A 55 0.31 0.63 -2.94
C GLU A 55 -1.04 -0.05 -3.15
N THR A 56 -1.11 -0.91 -4.16
CA THR A 56 -2.33 -1.67 -4.47
C THR A 56 -2.61 -2.70 -3.38
N ALA A 57 -1.57 -3.38 -2.88
CA ALA A 57 -1.69 -4.33 -1.79
C ALA A 57 -2.23 -3.66 -0.53
N PHE A 58 -1.66 -2.52 -0.15
CA PHE A 58 -2.09 -1.74 1.00
C PHE A 58 -3.54 -1.29 0.85
N PHE A 59 -3.93 -0.77 -0.32
CA PHE A 59 -5.31 -0.38 -0.61
C PHE A 59 -6.29 -1.54 -0.41
N LEU A 60 -5.99 -2.71 -0.98
CA LEU A 60 -6.82 -3.91 -0.85
C LEU A 60 -6.88 -4.41 0.61
N ASP A 61 -5.77 -4.41 1.33
CA ASP A 61 -5.74 -4.81 2.74
C ASP A 61 -6.57 -3.89 3.64
N SER A 62 -6.60 -2.60 3.31
CA SER A 62 -7.38 -1.57 4.02
C SER A 62 -8.86 -1.53 3.64
N THR A 63 -9.28 -2.15 2.53
CA THR A 63 -10.66 -2.05 2.02
C THR A 63 -11.40 -3.38 1.93
N ILE A 64 -10.70 -4.52 1.95
CA ILE A 64 -11.30 -5.85 1.90
C ILE A 64 -11.30 -6.46 3.30
N SER A 65 -12.50 -6.60 3.87
CA SER A 65 -12.73 -7.42 5.06
C SER A 65 -13.11 -8.84 4.66
N SER A 66 -12.11 -9.73 4.60
CA SER A 66 -12.32 -11.15 4.33
C SER A 66 -11.38 -12.04 5.15
N SER A 67 -11.87 -13.22 5.53
CA SER A 67 -11.04 -14.32 6.06
C SER A 67 -10.36 -15.11 4.95
N LYS A 68 -10.83 -14.97 3.70
CA LYS A 68 -10.21 -15.61 2.54
C LYS A 68 -8.85 -14.95 2.24
N PRO A 69 -7.85 -15.73 1.78
CA PRO A 69 -6.58 -15.14 1.38
C PRO A 69 -6.76 -14.19 0.19
N VAL A 70 -6.13 -13.01 0.26
CA VAL A 70 -6.01 -12.05 -0.83
C VAL A 70 -4.53 -11.96 -1.18
N ILE A 71 -4.14 -12.46 -2.36
CA ILE A 71 -2.72 -12.58 -2.73
C ILE A 71 -2.41 -11.67 -3.92
N LEU A 72 -1.45 -10.78 -3.75
CA LEU A 72 -0.86 -10.00 -4.81
C LEU A 72 0.47 -10.63 -5.23
N VAL A 73 0.71 -10.65 -6.54
CA VAL A 73 1.87 -11.30 -7.14
C VAL A 73 2.31 -10.52 -8.38
N GLY A 74 3.61 -10.53 -8.63
CA GLY A 74 4.21 -9.92 -9.81
C GLY A 74 5.43 -10.70 -10.30
N ALA A 75 6.16 -10.10 -11.24
CA ALA A 75 7.42 -10.62 -11.75
C ALA A 75 8.38 -9.45 -11.97
N MET A 76 9.62 -9.61 -11.53
CA MET A 76 10.68 -8.61 -11.75
C MET A 76 11.28 -8.72 -13.16
N ARG A 77 11.21 -9.90 -13.79
CA ARG A 77 11.65 -10.13 -15.17
C ARG A 77 10.47 -10.28 -16.13
N PRO A 78 10.59 -9.81 -17.38
CA PRO A 78 9.56 -10.06 -18.38
C PRO A 78 9.46 -11.56 -18.68
N ALA A 79 8.28 -12.00 -19.13
CA ALA A 79 8.00 -13.43 -19.38
C ALA A 79 8.92 -14.08 -20.44
N THR A 80 9.56 -13.29 -21.29
CA THR A 80 10.49 -13.74 -22.33
C THR A 80 11.95 -13.80 -21.86
N ALA A 81 12.24 -13.37 -20.64
CA ALA A 81 13.60 -13.38 -20.11
C ALA A 81 14.06 -14.81 -19.78
N LEU A 82 15.38 -15.03 -19.88
CA LEU A 82 15.99 -16.21 -19.29
C LEU A 82 15.74 -16.20 -17.78
N SER A 83 15.27 -17.33 -17.25
CA SER A 83 14.92 -17.49 -15.84
C SER A 83 13.92 -16.42 -15.36
N ALA A 84 12.85 -16.21 -16.14
CA ALA A 84 11.70 -15.41 -15.71
C ALA A 84 11.11 -15.97 -14.40
N ASP A 85 10.80 -15.09 -13.45
CA ASP A 85 10.32 -15.42 -12.11
C ASP A 85 8.80 -15.52 -12.02
N GLY A 86 8.08 -14.91 -12.97
CA GLY A 86 6.62 -14.87 -13.00
C GLY A 86 5.90 -16.24 -12.89
N PRO A 87 6.32 -17.30 -13.63
CA PRO A 87 5.65 -18.60 -13.55
C PRO A 87 5.66 -19.21 -12.14
N LEU A 88 6.79 -19.14 -11.43
CA LEU A 88 6.91 -19.70 -10.10
C LEU A 88 6.16 -18.84 -9.07
N ASN A 89 6.31 -17.51 -9.14
CA ASN A 89 5.58 -16.59 -8.28
C ASN A 89 4.06 -16.79 -8.39
N LEU A 90 3.54 -16.94 -9.62
CA LEU A 90 2.11 -17.17 -9.86
C LEU A 90 1.66 -18.52 -9.29
N PHE A 91 2.43 -19.59 -9.51
CA PHE A 91 2.13 -20.91 -8.94
C PHE A 91 2.03 -20.86 -7.41
N GLN A 92 2.95 -20.17 -6.76
CA GLN A 92 2.96 -19.96 -5.31
C GLN A 92 1.76 -19.15 -4.83
N ALA A 93 1.43 -18.07 -5.54
CA ALA A 93 0.26 -17.26 -5.22
C ALA A 93 -1.04 -18.09 -5.27
N VAL A 94 -1.22 -18.91 -6.31
CA VAL A 94 -2.38 -19.83 -6.43
C VAL A 94 -2.39 -20.87 -5.32
N THR A 95 -1.23 -21.44 -5.01
CA THR A 95 -1.07 -22.43 -3.96
C THR A 95 -1.45 -21.86 -2.59
N LEU A 96 -1.00 -20.64 -2.29
CA LEU A 96 -1.33 -19.96 -1.03
C LEU A 96 -2.80 -19.50 -0.99
N ALA A 97 -3.35 -18.99 -2.09
CA ALA A 97 -4.76 -18.59 -2.18
C ALA A 97 -5.72 -19.76 -1.90
N SER A 98 -5.29 -20.99 -2.21
CA SER A 98 -6.05 -22.22 -1.98
C SER A 98 -5.76 -22.86 -0.61
N SER A 99 -4.75 -22.38 0.12
CA SER A 99 -4.30 -22.97 1.37
C SER A 99 -5.13 -22.47 2.55
N PRO A 100 -5.66 -23.36 3.42
CA PRO A 100 -6.27 -22.96 4.68
C PRO A 100 -5.33 -22.16 5.58
N ALA A 101 -4.00 -22.36 5.47
CA ALA A 101 -3.00 -21.64 6.25
C ALA A 101 -2.90 -20.15 5.90
N GLY A 102 -3.38 -19.74 4.72
CA GLY A 102 -3.39 -18.34 4.28
C GLY A 102 -4.56 -17.51 4.83
N ARG A 103 -5.52 -18.13 5.53
CA ARG A 103 -6.70 -17.44 6.05
C ARG A 103 -6.36 -16.48 7.18
N ASP A 104 -7.18 -15.44 7.31
CA ASP A 104 -7.14 -14.47 8.43
C ASP A 104 -5.80 -13.71 8.59
N ARG A 105 -5.03 -13.55 7.50
CA ARG A 105 -3.72 -12.87 7.48
C ARG A 105 -3.72 -11.53 6.74
N GLY A 106 -4.89 -11.08 6.31
CA GLY A 106 -5.02 -9.92 5.43
C GLY A 106 -4.52 -10.19 4.02
N ALA A 107 -4.34 -9.11 3.27
CA ALA A 107 -3.71 -9.21 1.98
C ALA A 107 -2.21 -9.49 2.14
N MET A 108 -1.68 -10.31 1.23
CA MET A 108 -0.29 -10.74 1.24
C MET A 108 0.35 -10.49 -0.13
N ILE A 109 1.65 -10.24 -0.14
CA ILE A 109 2.46 -10.15 -1.35
C ILE A 109 3.32 -11.42 -1.45
N VAL A 110 3.28 -12.08 -2.60
CA VAL A 110 4.06 -13.30 -2.88
C VAL A 110 4.97 -13.10 -4.07
N LEU A 111 6.29 -13.02 -3.82
CA LEU A 111 7.34 -13.03 -4.83
C LEU A 111 8.58 -13.71 -4.26
N ASN A 112 9.33 -14.43 -5.10
CA ASN A 112 10.64 -14.98 -4.78
C ASN A 112 10.65 -15.88 -3.52
N ASP A 113 9.71 -16.81 -3.44
CA ASP A 113 9.52 -17.73 -2.29
C ASP A 113 9.17 -17.02 -0.96
N ARG A 114 8.88 -15.71 -0.96
CA ARG A 114 8.53 -14.94 0.24
C ARG A 114 7.04 -14.68 0.33
N ILE A 115 6.53 -14.61 1.56
CA ILE A 115 5.16 -14.19 1.87
C ILE A 115 5.23 -12.96 2.76
N GLY A 116 4.97 -11.80 2.18
CA GLY A 116 4.96 -10.50 2.85
C GLY A 116 3.57 -10.05 3.26
N SER A 117 3.48 -9.19 4.27
CA SER A 117 2.23 -8.49 4.62
C SER A 117 2.03 -7.32 3.67
N ALA A 118 0.85 -7.21 3.06
CA ALA A 118 0.50 -6.08 2.22
C ALA A 118 0.65 -4.71 2.93
N PHE A 119 0.52 -4.69 4.25
CA PHE A 119 0.62 -3.47 5.05
C PHE A 119 2.06 -2.98 5.26
N TYR A 120 3.03 -3.90 5.30
CA TYR A 120 4.41 -3.59 5.70
C TYR A 120 5.44 -3.76 4.58
N THR A 121 5.14 -4.58 3.57
CA THR A 121 6.08 -4.94 2.52
C THR A 121 6.20 -3.84 1.47
N THR A 122 7.43 -3.47 1.11
CA THR A 122 7.75 -2.48 0.06
C THR A 122 8.81 -3.00 -0.90
N LYS A 123 8.92 -2.41 -2.09
CA LYS A 123 9.97 -2.73 -3.06
C LYS A 123 11.27 -2.01 -2.71
N ASN A 124 12.24 -2.74 -2.18
CA ASN A 124 13.53 -2.21 -1.72
C ASN A 124 14.62 -2.05 -2.80
N ASN A 125 14.40 -2.60 -3.99
CA ASN A 125 15.38 -2.60 -5.08
C ASN A 125 14.67 -2.50 -6.44
N ALA A 126 15.23 -1.70 -7.34
CA ALA A 126 14.65 -1.52 -8.66
C ALA A 126 14.70 -2.78 -9.55
N ASN A 127 15.63 -3.72 -9.31
CA ASN A 127 16.01 -4.75 -10.28
C ASN A 127 16.12 -6.18 -9.72
N THR A 128 16.40 -6.36 -8.43
CA THR A 128 16.63 -7.71 -7.88
C THR A 128 15.32 -8.47 -7.66
N LEU A 129 15.35 -9.79 -7.84
CA LEU A 129 14.18 -10.64 -7.63
C LEU A 129 13.70 -10.60 -6.16
N ASP A 130 14.64 -10.66 -5.21
CA ASP A 130 14.37 -10.60 -3.76
C ASP A 130 14.25 -9.13 -3.30
N THR A 131 13.23 -8.43 -3.79
CA THR A 131 13.07 -6.99 -3.53
C THR A 131 11.89 -6.64 -2.62
N PHE A 132 10.89 -7.50 -2.49
CA PHE A 132 9.72 -7.20 -1.66
C PHE A 132 9.95 -7.67 -0.23
N SER A 133 10.20 -6.74 0.67
CA SER A 133 10.38 -7.04 2.09
C SER A 133 9.99 -5.86 2.99
N SER A 134 9.80 -6.15 4.27
CA SER A 134 9.75 -5.16 5.34
C SER A 134 10.98 -5.36 6.21
N THR A 135 11.77 -4.32 6.48
CA THR A 135 13.00 -4.47 7.27
C THR A 135 12.67 -4.75 8.73
N GLU A 136 11.72 -3.99 9.29
CA GLU A 136 11.35 -4.09 10.70
C GLU A 136 10.32 -5.20 10.97
N ALA A 137 9.24 -5.28 10.18
CA ALA A 137 8.18 -6.27 10.41
C ALA A 137 8.54 -7.67 9.88
N GLY A 138 9.49 -7.75 8.95
CA GLY A 138 9.91 -9.00 8.32
C GLY A 138 8.88 -9.60 7.37
N GLN A 139 9.08 -10.88 7.05
CA GLN A 139 8.17 -11.70 6.25
C GLN A 139 7.20 -12.45 7.16
N LEU A 140 5.98 -12.71 6.68
CA LEU A 140 5.03 -13.59 7.37
C LEU A 140 5.44 -15.06 7.27
N GLY A 141 6.10 -15.42 6.17
CA GLY A 141 6.49 -16.78 5.88
C GLY A 141 7.28 -16.91 4.58
N VAL A 142 7.52 -18.16 4.20
CA VAL A 142 8.25 -18.55 2.99
C VAL A 142 7.60 -19.77 2.35
N PHE A 143 7.99 -20.11 1.12
CA PHE A 143 7.68 -21.41 0.52
C PHE A 143 8.85 -22.38 0.75
N ILE A 144 8.54 -23.58 1.22
CA ILE A 144 9.49 -24.70 1.31
C ILE A 144 8.95 -25.82 0.42
N ASN A 145 9.68 -26.19 -0.63
CA ASN A 145 9.20 -27.14 -1.64
C ASN A 145 7.80 -26.76 -2.17
N GLN A 146 7.59 -25.46 -2.41
CA GLN A 146 6.31 -24.90 -2.88
C GLN A 146 5.13 -25.04 -1.92
N VAL A 147 5.37 -25.41 -0.66
CA VAL A 147 4.37 -25.41 0.40
C VAL A 147 4.55 -24.15 1.25
N PRO A 148 3.50 -23.34 1.49
CA PRO A 148 3.62 -22.14 2.33
C PRO A 148 3.88 -22.54 3.79
N PHE A 149 4.94 -21.98 4.35
CA PHE A 149 5.35 -22.13 5.74
C PHE A 149 5.35 -20.76 6.42
N PHE A 150 4.49 -20.58 7.42
CA PHE A 150 4.35 -19.34 8.16
C PHE A 150 5.14 -19.37 9.47
N PHE A 151 5.84 -18.29 9.77
CA PHE A 151 6.60 -18.14 11.02
C PHE A 151 5.70 -17.80 12.21
N PHE A 152 4.54 -17.21 11.94
CA PHE A 152 3.62 -16.70 12.95
C PHE A 152 2.20 -17.23 12.74
N ALA A 153 1.42 -17.29 13.83
CA ALA A 153 -0.02 -17.47 13.75
C ALA A 153 -0.67 -16.35 12.90
N PRO A 154 -1.89 -16.55 12.36
CA PRO A 154 -2.61 -15.48 11.68
C PRO A 154 -2.73 -14.24 12.57
N ALA A 155 -2.26 -13.09 12.07
CA ALA A 155 -2.24 -11.83 12.78
C ALA A 155 -2.47 -10.68 11.80
N ARG A 156 -3.06 -9.59 12.30
CA ARG A 156 -3.27 -8.35 11.55
C ARG A 156 -2.29 -7.26 12.03
N PRO A 157 -1.87 -6.33 11.15
CA PRO A 157 -1.05 -5.19 11.54
C PRO A 157 -1.68 -4.38 12.67
N VAL A 158 -0.84 -3.89 13.59
CA VAL A 158 -1.30 -3.03 14.69
C VAL A 158 -1.73 -1.69 14.14
N GLY A 159 -2.93 -1.23 14.52
CA GLY A 159 -3.46 0.07 14.12
C GLY A 159 -3.99 0.13 12.69
N GLN A 160 -4.12 -1.01 12.01
CA GLN A 160 -4.81 -1.08 10.73
C GLN A 160 -6.26 -0.62 10.88
N VAL A 161 -6.70 0.26 9.97
CA VAL A 161 -8.08 0.72 9.86
C VAL A 161 -8.67 0.12 8.58
N HIS A 162 -9.92 -0.33 8.69
CA HIS A 162 -10.72 -0.77 7.55
C HIS A 162 -11.59 0.38 7.02
N PHE A 163 -11.60 0.56 5.70
CA PHE A 163 -12.42 1.55 5.02
C PHE A 163 -13.44 0.84 4.13
N ASP A 164 -14.72 1.04 4.42
CA ASP A 164 -15.77 0.63 3.50
C ASP A 164 -15.85 1.61 2.34
N VAL A 165 -15.55 1.09 1.15
CA VAL A 165 -15.50 1.83 -0.10
C VAL A 165 -16.58 1.39 -1.09
N ALA A 166 -17.53 0.54 -0.67
CA ALA A 166 -18.54 -0.05 -1.56
C ALA A 166 -19.37 0.98 -2.33
N ASN A 167 -19.64 2.15 -1.72
CA ASN A 167 -20.41 3.25 -2.32
C ASN A 167 -19.53 4.43 -2.77
N VAL A 168 -18.21 4.27 -2.80
CA VAL A 168 -17.27 5.32 -3.23
C VAL A 168 -17.05 5.19 -4.74
N THR A 169 -17.33 6.26 -5.47
CA THR A 169 -17.17 6.30 -6.94
C THR A 169 -15.85 6.94 -7.37
N GLU A 170 -15.25 7.75 -6.51
CA GLU A 170 -14.00 8.46 -6.77
C GLU A 170 -13.19 8.65 -5.48
N LEU A 171 -11.86 8.51 -5.57
CA LEU A 171 -10.97 8.81 -4.46
C LEU A 171 -10.54 10.28 -4.51
N ALA A 172 -10.39 10.87 -3.33
CA ALA A 172 -9.82 12.20 -3.16
C ALA A 172 -8.39 12.25 -3.74
N GLN A 173 -8.06 13.30 -4.51
CA GLN A 173 -6.70 13.53 -4.96
C GLN A 173 -5.80 13.78 -3.74
N VAL A 174 -4.79 12.92 -3.57
CA VAL A 174 -3.76 13.05 -2.52
C VAL A 174 -2.41 13.07 -3.20
N ASP A 175 -1.68 14.16 -3.00
CA ASP A 175 -0.36 14.34 -3.61
C ASP A 175 0.75 14.11 -2.58
N ILE A 176 1.89 13.60 -3.06
CA ILE A 176 3.06 13.32 -2.22
C ILE A 176 4.13 14.38 -2.49
N LEU A 177 4.54 15.11 -1.45
CA LEU A 177 5.67 16.04 -1.50
C LEU A 177 6.90 15.42 -0.87
N TYR A 178 8.01 15.43 -1.61
CA TYR A 178 9.25 14.79 -1.22
C TYR A 178 10.24 15.81 -0.65
N ALA A 179 10.70 15.59 0.59
CA ALA A 179 11.63 16.49 1.22
C ALA A 179 13.05 16.33 0.69
N HIS A 180 13.74 17.45 0.51
CA HIS A 180 15.18 17.52 0.27
C HIS A 180 15.75 18.82 0.87
N GLN A 181 17.08 18.95 0.86
CA GLN A 181 17.71 20.20 1.26
C GLN A 181 17.26 21.33 0.33
N ASP A 182 16.95 22.48 0.92
CA ASP A 182 16.48 23.66 0.19
C ASP A 182 15.20 23.43 -0.63
N MET A 183 14.33 22.51 -0.19
CA MET A 183 13.01 22.34 -0.82
C MET A 183 12.21 23.64 -0.73
N ASP A 184 11.55 24.00 -1.84
CA ASP A 184 10.72 25.20 -1.89
C ASP A 184 9.41 24.97 -1.11
N PRO A 185 9.15 25.73 -0.03
CA PRO A 185 7.88 25.64 0.70
C PRO A 185 6.67 25.95 -0.18
N TYR A 186 6.80 26.73 -1.25
CA TYR A 186 5.69 27.08 -2.13
C TYR A 186 5.02 25.86 -2.77
N LEU A 187 5.71 24.71 -2.85
CA LEU A 187 5.14 23.46 -3.34
C LEU A 187 3.87 23.03 -2.59
N PHE A 188 3.71 23.37 -1.31
CA PHE A 188 2.47 23.10 -0.58
C PHE A 188 1.28 23.90 -1.13
N ASN A 189 1.50 25.17 -1.51
CA ASN A 189 0.48 25.99 -2.15
C ASN A 189 0.15 25.45 -3.54
N ALA A 190 1.16 25.22 -4.36
CA ALA A 190 0.98 24.73 -5.73
C ALA A 190 0.20 23.40 -5.77
N THR A 191 0.45 22.51 -4.80
CA THR A 191 -0.26 21.24 -4.65
C THR A 191 -1.75 21.46 -4.36
N VAL A 192 -2.06 22.33 -3.40
CA VAL A 192 -3.45 22.65 -3.03
C VAL A 192 -4.18 23.39 -4.14
N ASP A 193 -3.52 24.36 -4.78
CA ASP A 193 -4.06 25.10 -5.93
C ASP A 193 -4.30 24.18 -7.14
N GLY A 194 -3.50 23.12 -7.26
CA GLY A 194 -3.67 22.02 -8.21
C GLY A 194 -4.83 21.07 -7.91
N GLY A 195 -5.59 21.31 -6.85
CA GLY A 195 -6.82 20.58 -6.52
C GLY A 195 -6.70 19.50 -5.45
N ALA A 196 -5.50 19.29 -4.89
CA ALA A 196 -5.27 18.27 -3.86
C ALA A 196 -6.25 18.43 -2.69
N LYS A 197 -6.78 17.30 -2.21
CA LYS A 197 -7.67 17.20 -1.04
C LYS A 197 -6.96 16.64 0.19
N GLY A 198 -5.70 16.24 0.03
CA GLY A 198 -4.77 15.89 1.08
C GLY A 198 -3.34 15.92 0.56
N VAL A 199 -2.38 16.08 1.45
CA VAL A 199 -0.95 16.05 1.11
C VAL A 199 -0.23 15.07 2.03
N VAL A 200 0.55 14.16 1.46
CA VAL A 200 1.52 13.35 2.21
C VAL A 200 2.90 13.98 2.05
N PHE A 201 3.53 14.36 3.15
CA PHE A 201 4.86 14.94 3.15
C PHE A 201 5.91 13.88 3.54
N ALA A 202 6.70 13.40 2.59
CA ALA A 202 7.81 12.48 2.81
C ALA A 202 9.03 13.24 3.37
N GLY A 203 9.03 13.49 4.68
CA GLY A 203 10.04 14.26 5.40
C GLY A 203 11.41 13.59 5.50
N VAL A 204 12.41 14.34 5.94
CA VAL A 204 13.78 13.82 6.18
C VAL A 204 13.88 13.06 7.51
N GLY A 205 14.64 11.97 7.56
CA GLY A 205 14.79 11.20 8.80
C GLY A 205 13.44 10.68 9.30
N ALA A 206 13.09 10.93 10.56
CA ALA A 206 11.81 10.54 11.15
C ALA A 206 10.65 11.52 10.82
N GLY A 207 10.57 11.99 9.57
CA GLY A 207 9.53 12.93 9.11
C GLY A 207 9.79 14.42 9.42
N GLY A 208 11.06 14.78 9.56
CA GLY A 208 11.51 16.15 9.76
C GLY A 208 11.26 17.07 8.56
N THR A 209 11.18 18.37 8.82
CA THR A 209 11.02 19.42 7.81
C THR A 209 11.74 20.70 8.23
N SER A 210 11.99 21.62 7.29
CA SER A 210 12.58 22.92 7.61
C SER A 210 11.58 23.85 8.31
N SER A 211 12.04 24.85 9.05
CA SER A 211 11.15 25.82 9.70
C SER A 211 10.27 26.55 8.69
N ALA A 212 10.80 26.89 7.51
CA ALA A 212 10.05 27.56 6.45
C ALA A 212 8.92 26.65 5.90
N ALA A 213 9.23 25.37 5.65
CA ALA A 213 8.23 24.40 5.21
C ALA A 213 7.17 24.15 6.29
N ALA A 214 7.56 24.00 7.56
CA ALA A 214 6.61 23.83 8.67
C ALA A 214 5.63 25.01 8.79
N LEU A 215 6.15 26.25 8.72
CA LEU A 215 5.32 27.45 8.76
C LEU A 215 4.38 27.53 7.55
N ASN A 216 4.86 27.11 6.36
CA ASN A 216 4.01 27.14 5.18
C ASN A 216 2.92 26.06 5.22
N MET A 217 3.25 24.84 5.67
CA MET A 217 2.28 23.77 5.92
C MET A 217 1.16 24.24 6.85
N GLU A 218 1.52 24.90 7.97
CA GLU A 218 0.55 25.46 8.92
C GLU A 218 -0.33 26.53 8.26
N ARG A 219 0.25 27.45 7.47
CA ARG A 219 -0.51 28.48 6.74
C ARG A 219 -1.49 27.87 5.76
N VAL A 220 -1.04 26.92 4.93
CA VAL A 220 -1.88 26.24 3.93
C VAL A 220 -3.02 25.49 4.62
N PHE A 221 -2.72 24.73 5.68
CA PHE A 221 -3.75 24.03 6.46
C PHE A 221 -4.76 25.00 7.08
N ASN A 222 -4.30 26.07 7.73
CA ASN A 222 -5.18 27.05 8.38
C ASN A 222 -6.08 27.79 7.37
N ALA A 223 -5.57 28.05 6.16
CA ALA A 223 -6.32 28.72 5.11
C ALA A 223 -7.36 27.81 4.43
N THR A 224 -7.03 26.54 4.22
CA THR A 224 -7.80 25.65 3.33
C THR A 224 -8.52 24.51 4.06
N GLY A 225 -8.07 24.15 5.26
CA GLY A 225 -8.49 22.95 5.97
C GLY A 225 -8.00 21.62 5.38
N ILE A 226 -7.20 21.65 4.31
CA ILE A 226 -6.70 20.44 3.63
C ILE A 226 -5.65 19.75 4.51
N PRO A 227 -5.84 18.48 4.89
CA PRO A 227 -4.95 17.77 5.80
C PRO A 227 -3.57 17.52 5.16
N ILE A 228 -2.53 17.71 5.96
CA ILE A 228 -1.14 17.38 5.61
C ILE A 228 -0.64 16.29 6.56
N VAL A 229 -0.37 15.10 6.03
CA VAL A 229 0.12 13.94 6.76
C VAL A 229 1.63 13.89 6.69
N SER A 230 2.30 13.74 7.84
CA SER A 230 3.76 13.59 7.86
C SER A 230 4.13 12.12 7.68
N SER A 231 4.96 11.85 6.67
CA SER A 231 5.63 10.58 6.42
C SER A 231 7.14 10.81 6.42
N HIS A 232 7.92 9.81 6.03
CA HIS A 232 9.36 9.89 5.85
C HIS A 232 9.76 9.39 4.48
N ARG A 233 10.88 9.93 3.97
CA ARG A 233 11.55 9.43 2.77
C ARG A 233 12.62 8.38 3.06
N SER A 234 12.96 8.17 4.33
CA SER A 234 13.83 7.09 4.77
C SER A 234 13.21 5.74 4.42
N ALA A 235 14.05 4.76 4.09
CA ALA A 235 13.61 3.43 3.64
C ALA A 235 12.79 2.65 4.67
N ASP A 236 13.01 2.90 5.97
CA ASP A 236 12.24 2.28 7.06
C ASP A 236 12.18 3.24 8.26
N GLY A 237 11.41 2.84 9.28
CA GLY A 237 11.16 3.57 10.51
C GLY A 237 9.72 4.11 10.60
N PHE A 238 9.50 4.99 11.59
CA PHE A 238 8.19 5.58 11.84
C PHE A 238 8.33 7.08 12.12
N VAL A 239 7.32 7.86 11.73
CA VAL A 239 7.17 9.26 12.19
C VAL A 239 6.61 9.24 13.62
N PRO A 240 7.32 9.74 14.64
CA PRO A 240 6.82 9.76 16.01
C PRO A 240 5.67 10.74 16.18
N ARG A 241 4.69 10.40 17.03
CA ARG A 241 3.48 11.22 17.30
C ARG A 241 3.73 12.63 17.83
N ARG A 242 4.94 12.94 18.34
CA ARG A 242 5.30 14.26 18.85
C ARG A 242 6.68 14.67 18.38
N VAL A 243 6.74 15.70 17.53
CA VAL A 243 7.94 16.48 17.30
C VAL A 243 7.55 17.97 17.26
N GLN A 244 8.11 18.76 18.18
CA GLN A 244 8.17 20.23 18.14
C GLN A 244 6.83 21.00 18.05
N GLY A 245 5.91 20.81 19.00
CA GLY A 245 4.81 21.76 19.24
C GLY A 245 3.74 21.89 18.13
N ILE A 246 3.93 21.27 16.98
CA ILE A 246 2.98 21.14 15.87
C ILE A 246 2.47 19.71 15.89
N LEU A 247 1.16 19.53 16.02
CA LEU A 247 0.53 18.20 16.01
C LEU A 247 0.68 17.62 14.59
N ARG A 248 1.61 16.67 14.42
CA ARG A 248 1.82 15.95 13.17
C ARG A 248 1.04 14.64 13.20
N LEU A 249 0.28 14.40 12.14
CA LEU A 249 -0.44 13.15 11.91
C LEU A 249 0.56 12.04 11.59
N GLN A 250 0.58 10.98 12.40
CA GLN A 250 1.13 9.67 12.00
C GLN A 250 0.02 8.88 11.30
N VAL A 251 0.38 8.00 10.37
CA VAL A 251 -0.51 7.05 9.68
C VAL A 251 -1.64 6.56 10.61
N GLY A 252 -2.88 7.02 10.35
CA GLY A 252 -4.05 6.88 11.24
C GLY A 252 -4.79 8.22 11.46
N PHE A 253 -5.87 8.44 10.72
CA PHE A 253 -6.75 9.62 10.70
C PHE A 253 -7.25 10.05 12.11
N ILE A 254 -7.26 11.33 12.50
CA ILE A 254 -8.36 12.34 12.33
C ILE A 254 -7.83 13.76 12.66
N ILE A 255 -8.34 14.81 11.99
CA ILE A 255 -8.30 16.22 12.45
C ILE A 255 -9.68 16.70 12.91
N ARG A 256 -9.79 17.22 14.15
CA ARG A 256 -10.57 18.44 14.57
C ARG A 256 -10.27 18.74 16.07
N ARG A 257 -10.28 19.96 16.63
CA ARG A 257 -11.01 21.20 16.31
C ARG A 257 -10.40 22.47 16.99
N ARG A 258 -10.74 23.63 16.40
CA ARG A 258 -10.79 24.99 16.99
C ARG A 258 -11.09 24.99 18.50
N ARG A 259 -10.26 25.74 19.25
CA ARG A 259 -10.41 26.30 20.60
C ARG A 259 -11.51 25.69 21.49
N GLY A 260 -11.08 25.04 22.56
CA GLY A 260 -11.84 24.91 23.80
C GLY A 260 -12.04 23.48 24.28
N PHE A 261 -11.36 23.16 25.40
CA PHE A 261 -11.64 22.06 26.33
C PHE A 261 -11.23 20.63 25.94
N TRP A 262 -10.34 20.07 26.77
CA TRP A 262 -9.89 18.68 26.69
C TRP A 262 -10.85 17.75 27.43
N ARG A 263 -11.21 16.62 26.83
CA ARG A 263 -11.62 15.40 27.55
C ARG A 263 -10.98 14.20 26.86
N SER A 264 -10.26 13.40 27.65
CA SER A 264 -9.72 12.10 27.24
C SER A 264 -10.85 11.11 27.02
N TRP A 265 -10.79 10.35 25.94
CA TRP A 265 -11.43 9.04 25.87
C TRP A 265 -10.31 8.01 25.77
N GLY A 266 -10.33 7.06 26.70
CA GLY A 266 -9.32 6.02 26.89
C GLY A 266 -9.42 4.86 25.90
#